data_AF-A0ABD5Y7V1-F1
#
_entry.id   AF-A0ABD5Y7V1-F1
#
_cell.length_a   1.000
_cell.length_b   1.000
_cell.length_c   1.000
_cell.angle_alpha   90.00
_cell.angle_beta   90.00
_cell.angle_gamma   90.00
#
_symmetry.space_group_name_H-M   'P 1'
#
loop_
_entity.id
_entity.type
_entity.pdbx_description
1 polymer ?
#
loop_
_entity_poly.entity_id
_entity_poly.type
_entity_poly.pdbx_seq_one_letter_code
_entity_poly.pdbx_strand_id
1 'polypeptide(L)'
;MADPSGDDAHRREPGAPDSTASPAASDGPGGRAVAVAIVTALLLGALGPAIALLSGGVVLGVNTVTGGLPLAASLALTLVLGQYVAFGGLALAYLAWRGLDRAGIVAYLGVRRPSLKEIGLIVGSWALILVTIMAVSLVIQALGTETASNQSAELAMQNPAIIPLLIAASFLVIGPSEEILYRGVVQGRLRETLSPAPAILVASAIFAAVHVMALTGGLSGRLTTIAILFLPSIVFGAVYEYTENLVVPALLHGLHNAVIFTILYVTIAYGNRIQEMAEGGTALLAI
;
A
#
# COMPACT_ATOMS: atom_id res chain seq x y z
N MET A 1 -13.55 -93.80 -20.97
CA MET A 1 -13.46 -92.94 -19.77
C MET A 1 -14.59 -91.93 -19.89
N ALA A 2 -15.80 -92.20 -19.39
CA ALA A 2 -16.27 -92.21 -17.99
C ALA A 2 -16.39 -90.78 -17.40
N ASP A 3 -17.60 -90.18 -17.53
CA ASP A 3 -18.54 -89.67 -16.48
C ASP A 3 -18.05 -88.66 -15.38
N PRO A 4 -18.92 -87.96 -14.60
CA PRO A 4 -19.84 -86.84 -14.92
C PRO A 4 -19.88 -85.69 -13.86
N SER A 5 -20.88 -84.80 -13.99
CA SER A 5 -21.76 -84.22 -12.94
C SER A 5 -21.43 -82.91 -12.21
N GLY A 6 -22.50 -82.11 -12.04
CA GLY A 6 -22.74 -81.14 -10.96
C GLY A 6 -22.51 -79.67 -11.34
N ASP A 7 -23.31 -78.69 -10.93
CA ASP A 7 -24.60 -78.65 -10.23
C ASP A 7 -25.07 -77.17 -10.30
N ASP A 8 -26.38 -76.99 -10.19
CA ASP A 8 -27.05 -75.70 -10.02
C ASP A 8 -26.52 -74.92 -8.79
N ALA A 9 -26.60 -73.59 -8.84
CA ALA A 9 -27.31 -72.80 -7.81
C ALA A 9 -27.02 -71.29 -7.90
N HIS A 10 -28.10 -70.57 -8.22
CA HIS A 10 -28.42 -69.22 -7.77
C HIS A 10 -27.62 -68.66 -6.58
N ARG A 11 -26.91 -67.56 -6.80
CA ARG A 11 -26.70 -66.53 -5.77
C ARG A 11 -27.41 -65.24 -6.18
N ARG A 12 -28.50 -64.96 -5.47
CA ARG A 12 -29.10 -63.63 -5.36
C ARG A 12 -28.14 -62.75 -4.57
N GLU A 13 -27.70 -61.63 -5.14
CA GLU A 13 -27.12 -60.55 -4.34
C GLU A 13 -28.25 -59.68 -3.78
N PRO A 14 -28.34 -59.51 -2.44
CA PRO A 14 -29.27 -58.56 -1.83
C PRO A 14 -28.59 -57.21 -1.57
N GLY A 15 -29.21 -56.15 -2.09
CA GLY A 15 -29.38 -54.87 -1.39
C GLY A 15 -28.16 -53.97 -1.24
N ALA A 16 -28.14 -52.88 -1.99
CA ALA A 16 -27.58 -51.63 -1.48
C ALA A 16 -28.40 -51.18 -0.25
N PRO A 17 -27.74 -50.63 0.77
CA PRO A 17 -28.08 -49.26 1.12
C PRO A 17 -26.87 -48.38 1.49
N ASP A 18 -27.07 -47.10 1.20
CA ASP A 18 -26.59 -45.93 1.92
C ASP A 18 -25.09 -45.55 1.97
N SER A 19 -24.78 -44.56 1.13
CA SER A 19 -24.49 -43.19 1.58
C SER A 19 -23.65 -43.04 2.87
N THR A 20 -22.41 -43.52 2.85
CA THR A 20 -21.41 -43.01 3.80
C THR A 20 -20.77 -41.74 3.23
N ALA A 21 -21.39 -40.64 3.61
CA ALA A 21 -20.88 -39.28 3.67
C ALA A 21 -19.40 -39.12 3.30
N SER A 22 -19.17 -38.50 2.14
CA SER A 22 -17.97 -37.67 1.96
C SER A 22 -17.96 -36.64 3.10
N PRO A 23 -16.86 -36.44 3.85
CA PRO A 23 -16.79 -35.32 4.77
C PRO A 23 -16.88 -34.05 3.93
N ALA A 24 -18.06 -33.43 4.00
CA ALA A 24 -18.29 -32.08 3.55
C ALA A 24 -17.43 -31.10 4.34
N ALA A 25 -17.22 -29.95 3.72
CA ALA A 25 -16.62 -28.73 4.22
C ALA A 25 -15.10 -28.74 4.34
N SER A 26 -14.48 -28.08 3.35
CA SER A 26 -13.26 -27.31 3.58
C SER A 26 -13.50 -26.37 4.76
N ASP A 27 -13.14 -26.80 5.96
CA ASP A 27 -13.11 -25.92 7.13
C ASP A 27 -12.16 -24.78 6.79
N GLY A 28 -12.74 -23.58 6.60
CA GLY A 28 -11.96 -22.36 6.45
C GLY A 28 -10.99 -22.21 7.63
N PRO A 29 -9.94 -21.39 7.49
CA PRO A 29 -8.96 -21.20 8.56
C PRO A 29 -9.67 -20.93 9.89
N GLY A 30 -9.37 -21.75 10.91
CA GLY A 30 -10.04 -21.66 12.19
C GLY A 30 -9.93 -20.25 12.77
N GLY A 31 -10.97 -19.78 13.47
CA GLY A 31 -11.09 -18.37 13.90
C GLY A 31 -9.88 -17.81 14.65
N ARG A 32 -9.13 -18.67 15.37
CA ARG A 32 -7.86 -18.30 16.00
C ARG A 32 -6.78 -17.87 14.99
N ALA A 33 -6.65 -18.56 13.85
CA ALA A 33 -5.69 -18.21 12.81
C ALA A 33 -6.01 -16.86 12.18
N VAL A 34 -7.29 -16.60 11.90
CA VAL A 34 -7.76 -15.30 11.39
C VAL A 34 -7.46 -14.19 12.39
N ALA A 35 -7.78 -14.39 13.67
CA ALA A 35 -7.49 -13.41 14.72
C ALA A 35 -5.98 -13.10 14.83
N VAL A 36 -5.13 -14.13 14.79
CA VAL A 36 -3.67 -13.95 14.81
C VAL A 36 -3.20 -13.18 13.58
N ALA A 37 -3.72 -13.45 12.39
CA ALA A 37 -3.36 -12.72 11.18
C ALA A 37 -3.74 -11.24 11.27
N ILE A 38 -4.96 -10.93 11.72
CA ILE A 38 -5.45 -9.56 11.90
C ILE A 38 -4.62 -8.80 12.95
N VAL A 39 -4.37 -9.41 14.11
CA VAL A 39 -3.57 -8.77 15.17
C VAL A 39 -2.14 -8.53 14.70
N THR A 40 -1.53 -9.51 14.00
CA THR A 40 -0.18 -9.35 13.44
C THR A 40 -0.14 -8.21 12.42
N ALA A 41 -1.12 -8.14 11.53
CA ALA A 41 -1.25 -7.08 10.52
C ALA A 41 -1.38 -5.69 11.16
N LEU A 42 -2.21 -5.55 12.19
CA LEU A 42 -2.38 -4.30 12.94
C LEU A 42 -1.10 -3.89 13.65
N LEU A 43 -0.44 -4.81 14.35
CA LEU A 43 0.80 -4.54 15.08
C LEU A 43 1.92 -4.11 14.13
N LEU A 44 2.16 -4.86 13.05
CA LEU A 44 3.20 -4.52 12.08
C LEU A 44 2.89 -3.22 11.35
N GLY A 45 1.63 -3.01 10.98
CA GLY A 45 1.19 -1.78 10.31
C GLY A 45 1.39 -0.53 11.16
N ALA A 46 1.20 -0.61 12.48
CA ALA A 46 1.41 0.50 13.41
C ALA A 46 2.88 0.66 13.85
N LEU A 47 3.64 -0.44 13.91
CA LEU A 47 5.02 -0.43 14.39
C LEU A 47 5.97 0.32 13.44
N GLY A 48 5.76 0.25 12.12
CA GLY A 48 6.56 1.01 11.15
C GLY A 48 6.55 2.53 11.44
N PRO A 49 5.38 3.18 11.45
CA PRO A 49 5.25 4.58 11.86
C PRO A 49 5.83 4.89 13.25
N ALA A 50 5.66 3.99 14.23
CA ALA A 50 6.24 4.19 15.56
C ALA A 50 7.79 4.22 15.51
N ILE A 51 8.42 3.30 14.77
CA ILE A 51 9.88 3.30 14.56
C ILE A 51 10.32 4.55 13.79
N ALA A 52 9.54 4.99 12.79
CA ALA A 52 9.84 6.21 12.04
C ALA A 52 9.80 7.47 12.92
N LEU A 53 8.83 7.57 13.83
CA LEU A 53 8.77 8.66 14.82
C LEU A 53 9.96 8.65 15.77
N LEU A 54 10.33 7.48 16.29
CA LEU A 54 11.52 7.33 17.15
C LEU A 54 12.80 7.70 16.40
N SER A 55 12.87 7.38 15.10
CA SER A 55 13.98 7.74 14.23
C SER A 55 14.14 9.25 14.07
N GLY A 56 13.05 10.03 14.15
CA GLY A 56 13.11 11.50 14.18
C GLY A 56 13.93 12.05 15.34
N GLY A 57 13.88 11.39 16.51
CA GLY A 57 14.73 11.73 17.66
C GLY A 57 16.23 11.49 17.39
N VAL A 58 16.56 10.44 16.64
CA VAL A 58 17.93 10.16 16.20
C VAL A 58 18.42 11.24 15.22
N VAL A 59 17.60 11.62 14.24
CA VAL A 59 17.92 12.70 13.30
C VAL A 59 18.18 14.00 14.05
N LEU A 60 17.33 14.33 15.02
CA LEU A 60 17.49 15.52 15.86
C LEU A 60 18.80 15.46 16.66
N GLY A 61 19.12 14.33 17.27
CA GLY A 61 20.38 14.14 18.02
C GLY A 61 21.63 14.26 17.14
N VAL A 62 21.60 13.71 15.91
CA VAL A 62 22.71 13.89 14.95
C VAL A 62 22.83 15.36 14.56
N ASN A 63 21.70 16.02 14.28
CA ASN A 63 21.66 17.44 13.93
C ASN A 63 22.25 18.33 15.05
N THR A 64 21.97 18.04 16.33
CA THR A 64 22.54 18.81 17.45
C THR A 64 24.04 18.55 17.63
N VAL A 65 24.49 17.30 17.57
CA VAL A 65 25.91 16.93 17.76
C VAL A 65 26.80 17.46 16.63
N THR A 66 26.28 17.54 15.41
CA THR A 66 27.03 18.05 14.25
C THR A 66 27.02 19.57 14.13
N GLY A 67 26.32 20.29 15.02
CA GLY A 67 26.19 21.75 14.96
C GLY A 67 25.22 22.26 13.90
N GLY A 68 24.34 21.39 13.38
CA GLY A 68 23.36 21.68 12.35
C GLY A 68 23.68 21.01 11.01
N LEU A 69 22.74 20.20 10.53
CA LEU A 69 22.79 19.57 9.22
C LEU A 69 22.09 20.46 8.18
N PRO A 70 22.58 20.49 6.93
CA PRO A 70 21.81 21.03 5.81
C PRO A 70 20.45 20.33 5.69
N LEU A 71 19.40 21.06 5.33
CA LEU A 71 18.04 20.51 5.22
C LEU A 71 17.97 19.23 4.38
N ALA A 72 18.66 19.21 3.23
CA ALA A 72 18.70 18.05 2.36
C ALA A 72 19.34 16.82 3.03
N ALA A 73 20.36 17.01 3.87
CA ALA A 73 21.01 15.94 4.61
C ALA A 73 20.09 15.41 5.73
N SER A 74 19.45 16.31 6.48
CA SER A 74 18.44 15.93 7.49
C SER A 74 17.29 15.15 6.87
N LEU A 75 16.78 15.62 5.72
CA LEU A 75 15.71 14.94 4.99
C LEU A 75 16.14 13.57 4.47
N ALA A 76 17.33 13.47 3.89
CA ALA A 76 17.87 12.18 3.44
C ALA A 76 18.00 11.18 4.60
N LEU A 77 18.49 11.63 5.76
CA LEU A 77 18.60 10.80 6.96
C LEU A 77 17.22 10.37 7.48
N THR A 78 16.25 11.29 7.53
CA THR A 78 14.85 10.98 7.88
C THR A 78 14.24 9.97 6.92
N LEU A 79 14.49 10.09 5.61
CA LEU A 79 14.01 9.12 4.62
C LEU A 79 14.67 7.75 4.82
N VAL A 80 15.98 7.69 5.02
CA VAL A 80 16.67 6.40 5.23
C VAL A 80 16.17 5.71 6.50
N LEU A 81 16.15 6.40 7.63
CA LEU A 81 15.71 5.80 8.90
C LEU A 81 14.20 5.56 8.90
N GLY A 82 13.44 6.56 8.49
CA GLY A 82 11.99 6.56 8.52
C GLY A 82 11.35 5.67 7.47
N GLN A 83 12.02 5.32 6.37
CA GLN A 83 11.45 4.45 5.33
C GLN A 83 12.21 3.13 5.21
N TYR A 84 13.51 3.16 4.90
CA TYR A 84 14.26 1.92 4.73
C TYR A 84 14.42 1.14 6.03
N VAL A 85 14.66 1.79 7.17
CA VAL A 85 14.78 1.05 8.44
C VAL A 85 13.39 0.74 9.00
N ALA A 86 12.54 1.76 9.16
CA ALA A 86 11.28 1.61 9.86
C ALA A 86 10.22 0.78 9.12
N PHE A 87 10.12 0.89 7.78
CA PHE A 87 9.14 0.14 7.00
C PHE A 87 9.79 -1.06 6.32
N GLY A 88 10.76 -0.82 5.44
CA GLY A 88 11.44 -1.88 4.69
C GLY A 88 12.17 -2.86 5.62
N GLY A 89 12.96 -2.34 6.55
CA GLY A 89 13.77 -3.10 7.50
C GLY A 89 12.90 -3.90 8.47
N LEU A 90 11.84 -3.29 9.02
CA LEU A 90 10.86 -3.99 9.84
C LEU A 90 10.22 -5.17 9.08
N ALA A 91 9.77 -4.93 7.85
CA ALA A 91 9.13 -5.95 7.04
C ALA A 91 10.09 -7.12 6.72
N LEU A 92 11.32 -6.81 6.29
CA LEU A 92 12.34 -7.82 6.02
C LEU A 92 12.76 -8.57 7.29
N ALA A 93 12.92 -7.88 8.41
CA ALA A 93 13.24 -8.49 9.70
C ALA A 93 12.12 -9.42 10.17
N TYR A 94 10.86 -9.03 9.98
CA TYR A 94 9.71 -9.88 10.28
C TYR A 94 9.70 -11.15 9.41
N LEU A 95 9.94 -11.03 8.11
CA LEU A 95 10.00 -12.19 7.21
C LEU A 95 11.19 -13.11 7.51
N ALA A 96 12.35 -12.54 7.85
CA ALA A 96 13.51 -13.30 8.30
C ALA A 96 13.23 -14.02 9.63
N TRP A 97 12.57 -13.36 10.59
CA TRP A 97 12.14 -13.96 11.86
C TRP A 97 11.13 -15.10 11.64
N ARG A 98 10.32 -15.03 10.59
CA ARG A 98 9.45 -16.11 10.12
C ARG A 98 10.20 -17.29 9.48
N GLY A 99 11.52 -17.22 9.37
CA GLY A 99 12.39 -18.28 8.85
C GLY A 99 12.58 -18.24 7.34
N LEU A 100 12.16 -17.18 6.64
CA LEU A 100 12.40 -17.05 5.20
C LEU A 100 13.85 -16.60 4.96
N ASP A 101 14.55 -17.35 4.11
CA ASP A 101 15.84 -16.92 3.58
C ASP A 101 15.65 -15.86 2.47
N ARG A 102 16.76 -15.40 1.87
CA ARG A 102 16.71 -14.36 0.84
C ARG A 102 15.83 -14.76 -0.35
N ALA A 103 15.94 -16.01 -0.81
CA ALA A 103 15.15 -16.49 -1.95
C ALA A 103 13.66 -16.59 -1.59
N GLY A 104 13.36 -17.08 -0.39
CA GLY A 104 12.01 -17.14 0.17
C GLY A 104 11.38 -15.76 0.31
N ILE A 105 12.11 -14.75 0.78
CA ILE A 105 11.63 -13.37 0.87
C ILE A 105 11.29 -12.82 -0.51
N VAL A 106 12.19 -12.98 -1.48
CA VAL A 106 11.96 -12.51 -2.87
C VAL A 106 10.74 -13.19 -3.48
N ALA A 107 10.56 -14.49 -3.24
CA ALA A 107 9.40 -15.24 -3.72
C ALA A 107 8.10 -14.82 -3.00
N TYR A 108 8.12 -14.67 -1.67
CA TYR A 108 6.97 -14.26 -0.87
C TYR A 108 6.45 -12.87 -1.26
N LEU A 109 7.38 -11.95 -1.54
CA LEU A 109 7.07 -10.60 -2.00
C LEU A 109 6.81 -10.54 -3.52
N GLY A 110 7.06 -11.60 -4.28
CA GLY A 110 6.93 -11.57 -5.74
C GLY A 110 7.83 -10.55 -6.44
N VAL A 111 9.04 -10.28 -5.92
CA VAL A 111 9.91 -9.23 -6.50
C VAL A 111 10.43 -9.67 -7.86
N ARG A 112 9.87 -9.08 -8.93
CA ARG A 112 10.30 -9.34 -10.32
C ARG A 112 10.17 -8.10 -11.19
N ARG A 113 10.90 -8.08 -12.31
CA ARG A 113 10.79 -6.99 -13.28
C ARG A 113 9.37 -6.95 -13.88
N PRO A 114 8.69 -5.79 -13.90
CA PRO A 114 7.39 -5.66 -14.54
C PRO A 114 7.49 -5.91 -16.05
N SER A 115 6.50 -6.60 -16.59
CA SER A 115 6.26 -6.72 -18.03
C SER A 115 5.67 -5.43 -18.59
N LEU A 116 5.70 -5.24 -19.92
CA LEU A 116 5.09 -4.06 -20.56
C LEU A 116 3.59 -3.92 -20.27
N LYS A 117 2.88 -5.04 -20.13
CA LYS A 117 1.46 -5.03 -19.73
C LYS A 117 1.26 -4.47 -18.33
N GLU A 118 2.16 -4.83 -17.40
CA GLU A 118 2.14 -4.31 -16.04
C GLU A 118 2.57 -2.85 -15.96
N ILE A 119 3.46 -2.39 -16.85
CA ILE A 119 3.74 -0.96 -17.00
C ILE A 119 2.49 -0.20 -17.48
N GLY A 120 1.76 -0.75 -18.46
CA GLY A 120 0.47 -0.20 -18.88
C GLY A 120 -0.57 -0.19 -17.74
N LEU A 121 -0.58 -1.24 -16.90
CA LEU A 121 -1.44 -1.33 -15.72
C LEU A 121 -1.08 -0.25 -14.69
N ILE A 122 0.21 0.04 -14.45
CA ILE A 122 0.63 1.13 -13.55
C ILE A 122 0.02 2.45 -14.01
N VAL A 123 0.15 2.78 -15.30
CA VAL A 123 -0.38 4.04 -15.84
C VAL A 123 -1.91 4.07 -15.79
N GLY A 124 -2.57 2.97 -16.16
CA GLY A 124 -4.04 2.85 -16.13
C GLY A 124 -4.61 2.94 -14.71
N SER A 125 -4.00 2.26 -13.75
CA SER A 125 -4.36 2.32 -12.33
C SER A 125 -4.09 3.69 -11.73
N TRP A 126 -3.02 4.39 -12.15
CA TRP A 126 -2.79 5.76 -11.74
C TRP A 126 -3.87 6.72 -12.28
N ALA A 127 -4.28 6.56 -13.55
CA ALA A 127 -5.38 7.33 -14.11
C ALA A 127 -6.71 7.07 -13.38
N LEU A 128 -6.98 5.82 -12.98
CA LEU A 128 -8.13 5.48 -12.14
C LEU A 128 -8.07 6.23 -10.79
N ILE A 129 -6.91 6.20 -10.11
CA ILE A 129 -6.70 6.95 -8.86
C ILE A 129 -7.00 8.44 -9.06
N LEU A 130 -6.49 9.03 -10.14
CA LEU A 130 -6.71 10.44 -10.44
C LEU A 130 -8.20 10.76 -10.60
N VAL A 131 -8.92 9.99 -11.41
CA VAL A 131 -10.37 10.17 -11.61
C VAL A 131 -11.13 10.02 -10.30
N THR A 132 -10.80 9.01 -9.49
CA THR A 132 -11.43 8.78 -8.20
C THR A 132 -11.18 9.95 -7.24
N ILE A 133 -9.94 10.45 -7.15
CA ILE A 133 -9.61 11.60 -6.30
C ILE A 133 -10.36 12.84 -6.78
N MET A 134 -10.42 13.11 -8.10
CA MET A 134 -11.19 14.23 -8.65
C MET A 134 -12.67 14.15 -8.28
N ALA A 135 -13.29 12.98 -8.41
CA ALA A 135 -14.68 12.77 -8.02
C ALA A 135 -14.90 13.02 -6.52
N VAL A 136 -14.01 12.51 -5.66
CA VAL A 136 -14.07 12.74 -4.21
C VAL A 136 -13.83 14.21 -3.86
N SER A 137 -12.94 14.90 -4.56
CA SER A 137 -12.72 16.34 -4.39
C SER A 137 -13.97 17.17 -4.70
N LEU A 138 -14.81 16.76 -5.66
CA LEU A 138 -16.10 17.43 -5.91
C LEU A 138 -17.08 17.23 -4.75
N VAL A 139 -17.11 16.03 -4.17
CA VAL A 139 -17.96 15.72 -3.00
C VAL A 139 -17.50 16.53 -1.78
N ILE A 140 -16.20 16.59 -1.51
CA ILE A 140 -15.62 17.38 -0.41
C ILE A 140 -16.00 18.85 -0.54
N GLN A 141 -15.86 19.42 -1.76
CA GLN A 141 -16.26 20.80 -2.03
C GLN A 141 -17.76 21.03 -1.82
N ALA A 142 -18.61 20.11 -2.28
CA ALA A 142 -20.06 20.21 -2.10
C ALA A 142 -20.49 20.11 -0.62
N LEU A 143 -19.77 19.33 0.18
CA LEU A 143 -20.01 19.18 1.62
C LEU A 143 -19.37 20.29 2.45
N GLY A 144 -18.52 21.13 1.85
CA GLY A 144 -17.76 22.16 2.57
C GLY A 144 -16.79 21.58 3.61
N THR A 145 -16.30 20.37 3.40
CA THR A 145 -15.40 19.72 4.36
C THR A 145 -13.95 20.13 4.13
N GLU A 146 -13.21 20.26 5.23
CA GLU A 146 -11.79 20.56 5.19
C GLU A 146 -10.95 19.29 4.98
N THR A 147 -9.75 19.47 4.44
CA THR A 147 -8.72 18.42 4.35
C THR A 147 -7.51 18.82 5.17
N ALA A 148 -6.81 17.82 5.70
CA ALA A 148 -5.52 18.02 6.37
C ALA A 148 -4.37 18.06 5.36
N SER A 149 -3.37 18.88 5.65
CA SER A 149 -2.11 18.96 4.91
C SER A 149 -1.15 17.83 5.31
N ASN A 150 -0.25 17.47 4.40
CA ASN A 150 0.83 16.54 4.68
C ASN A 150 2.11 17.30 5.08
N GLN A 151 2.78 16.88 6.15
CA GLN A 151 4.01 17.54 6.65
C GLN A 151 5.11 17.65 5.59
N SER A 152 5.26 16.64 4.72
CA SER A 152 6.25 16.66 3.64
C SER A 152 5.90 17.67 2.56
N ALA A 153 4.61 17.84 2.26
CA ALA A 153 4.13 18.85 1.33
C ALA A 153 4.32 20.27 1.90
N GLU A 154 4.02 20.49 3.19
CA GLU A 154 4.27 21.77 3.86
C GLU A 154 5.75 22.13 3.87
N LEU A 155 6.62 21.18 4.19
CA LEU A 155 8.07 21.38 4.16
C LEU A 155 8.56 21.74 2.76
N ALA A 156 8.03 21.08 1.73
CA ALA A 156 8.33 21.34 0.33
C ALA A 156 7.82 22.71 -0.14
N MET A 157 6.65 23.16 0.32
CA MET A 157 6.14 24.51 0.05
C MET A 157 7.07 25.59 0.62
N GLN A 158 7.60 25.36 1.82
CA GLN A 158 8.55 26.27 2.46
C GLN A 158 9.94 26.21 1.83
N ASN A 159 10.31 25.06 1.24
CA ASN A 159 11.64 24.82 0.69
C ASN A 159 11.57 24.13 -0.69
N PRO A 160 11.15 24.82 -1.76
CA PRO A 160 10.88 24.17 -3.06
C PRO A 160 12.08 23.44 -3.68
N ALA A 161 13.31 23.81 -3.29
CA ALA A 161 14.54 23.16 -3.73
C ALA A 161 14.63 21.67 -3.35
N ILE A 162 13.86 21.20 -2.37
CA ILE A 162 13.85 19.78 -1.97
C ILE A 162 12.92 18.92 -2.83
N ILE A 163 12.04 19.53 -3.63
CA ILE A 163 11.02 18.79 -4.39
C ILE A 163 11.62 17.75 -5.35
N PRO A 164 12.68 18.04 -6.12
CA PRO A 164 13.31 17.02 -6.97
C PRO A 164 13.82 15.81 -6.18
N LEU A 165 14.33 16.03 -4.96
CA LEU A 165 14.75 14.95 -4.06
C LEU A 165 13.54 14.11 -3.61
N LEU A 166 12.41 14.73 -3.26
CA LEU A 166 11.18 14.03 -2.87
C LEU A 166 10.57 13.23 -4.03
N ILE A 167 10.65 13.73 -5.26
CA ILE A 167 10.25 13.00 -6.47
C ILE A 167 11.11 11.75 -6.64
N ALA A 168 12.43 11.87 -6.57
CA ALA A 168 13.32 10.72 -6.69
C ALA A 168 13.11 9.72 -5.52
N ALA A 169 12.97 10.23 -4.29
CA ALA A 169 12.71 9.43 -3.11
C ALA A 169 11.38 8.69 -3.17
N SER A 170 10.37 9.25 -3.84
CA SER A 170 9.06 8.59 -4.03
C SER A 170 9.19 7.23 -4.72
N PHE A 171 10.05 7.13 -5.74
CA PHE A 171 10.29 5.87 -6.46
C PHE A 171 11.31 4.96 -5.80
N LEU A 172 12.37 5.53 -5.21
CA LEU A 172 13.52 4.75 -4.74
C LEU A 172 13.39 4.32 -3.28
N VAL A 173 12.66 5.08 -2.48
CA VAL A 173 12.65 4.96 -1.02
C VAL A 173 11.23 4.72 -0.52
N ILE A 174 10.33 5.69 -0.71
CA ILE A 174 9.00 5.72 -0.09
C ILE A 174 8.14 4.59 -0.65
N GLY A 175 7.87 4.59 -1.97
CA GLY A 175 7.04 3.57 -2.62
C GLY A 175 7.52 2.15 -2.31
N PRO A 176 8.80 1.79 -2.55
CA PRO A 176 9.30 0.46 -2.23
C PRO A 176 9.17 0.09 -0.75
N SER A 177 9.59 0.96 0.18
CA SER A 177 9.62 0.62 1.61
C SER A 177 8.23 0.42 2.19
N GLU A 178 7.30 1.32 1.85
CA GLU A 178 5.93 1.23 2.33
C GLU A 178 5.20 0.05 1.69
N GLU A 179 5.37 -0.21 0.39
CA GLU A 179 4.71 -1.36 -0.25
C GLU A 179 5.25 -2.70 0.26
N ILE A 180 6.56 -2.83 0.54
CA ILE A 180 7.10 -4.03 1.19
C ILE A 180 6.37 -4.30 2.51
N LEU A 181 6.16 -3.28 3.35
CA LEU A 181 5.46 -3.46 4.61
C LEU A 181 3.97 -3.74 4.40
N TYR A 182 3.25 -2.89 3.66
CA TYR A 182 1.80 -2.94 3.65
C TYR A 182 1.22 -3.96 2.67
N ARG A 183 1.84 -4.17 1.52
CA ARG A 183 1.34 -5.12 0.50
C ARG A 183 2.05 -6.46 0.64
N GLY A 184 3.37 -6.40 0.76
CA GLY A 184 4.18 -7.58 1.01
C GLY A 184 3.81 -8.27 2.32
N VAL A 185 3.87 -7.55 3.44
CA VAL A 185 3.69 -8.16 4.77
C VAL A 185 2.27 -8.04 5.31
N VAL A 186 1.71 -6.83 5.49
CA VAL A 186 0.40 -6.66 6.15
C VAL A 186 -0.72 -7.33 5.34
N GLN A 187 -0.85 -7.02 4.04
CA GLN A 187 -1.81 -7.69 3.15
C GLN A 187 -1.47 -9.17 2.96
N GLY A 188 -0.20 -9.54 2.71
CA GLY A 188 0.21 -10.94 2.57
C GLY A 188 -0.17 -11.81 3.77
N ARG A 189 0.04 -11.31 4.99
CA ARG A 189 -0.35 -11.98 6.23
C ARG A 189 -1.84 -12.16 6.38
N LEU A 190 -2.63 -11.17 5.97
CA LEU A 190 -4.09 -11.29 5.92
C LEU A 190 -4.50 -12.32 4.86
N ARG A 191 -3.88 -12.33 3.68
CA ARG A 191 -4.17 -13.23 2.56
C ARG A 191 -3.89 -14.71 2.85
N GLU A 192 -3.01 -15.02 3.79
CA GLU A 192 -2.82 -16.40 4.27
C GLU A 192 -4.08 -16.98 4.95
N THR A 193 -5.05 -16.14 5.36
CA THR A 193 -6.26 -16.59 6.08
C THR A 193 -7.57 -15.99 5.56
N LEU A 194 -7.53 -14.87 4.86
CA LEU A 194 -8.69 -14.15 4.33
C LEU A 194 -8.69 -14.20 2.81
N SER A 195 -9.86 -14.15 2.20
CA SER A 195 -10.00 -13.97 0.75
C SER A 195 -9.45 -12.59 0.29
N PRO A 196 -9.22 -12.38 -1.03
CA PRO A 196 -8.58 -11.18 -1.53
C PRO A 196 -9.21 -9.86 -1.06
N ALA A 197 -10.53 -9.71 -1.24
CA ALA A 197 -11.23 -8.46 -0.94
C ALA A 197 -11.09 -8.01 0.52
N PRO A 198 -11.43 -8.80 1.56
CA PRO A 198 -11.27 -8.37 2.95
C PRO A 198 -9.81 -8.13 3.34
N ALA A 199 -8.85 -8.89 2.81
CA ALA A 199 -7.43 -8.64 3.08
C ALA A 199 -6.97 -7.29 2.52
N ILE A 200 -7.35 -6.95 1.28
CA ILE A 200 -7.04 -5.66 0.65
C ILE A 200 -7.70 -4.51 1.43
N LEU A 201 -8.97 -4.65 1.81
CA LEU A 201 -9.70 -3.61 2.53
C LEU A 201 -9.11 -3.36 3.92
N VAL A 202 -8.80 -4.42 4.67
CA VAL A 202 -8.20 -4.27 6.02
C VAL A 202 -6.78 -3.70 5.91
N ALA A 203 -5.94 -4.21 5.01
CA ALA A 203 -4.60 -3.65 4.80
C ALA A 203 -4.66 -2.17 4.37
N SER A 204 -5.63 -1.80 3.54
CA SER A 204 -5.81 -0.42 3.10
C SER A 204 -6.29 0.51 4.19
N ALA A 205 -7.17 0.02 5.08
CA ALA A 205 -7.62 0.78 6.23
C ALA A 205 -6.45 1.03 7.20
N ILE A 206 -5.61 0.02 7.43
CA ILE A 206 -4.40 0.15 8.25
C ILE A 206 -3.45 1.17 7.64
N PHE A 207 -3.13 1.03 6.35
CA PHE A 207 -2.28 1.96 5.61
C PHE A 207 -2.80 3.41 5.70
N ALA A 208 -4.08 3.63 5.41
CA ALA A 208 -4.66 4.97 5.46
C ALA A 208 -4.67 5.55 6.88
N ALA A 209 -5.04 4.74 7.89
CA ALA A 209 -5.14 5.21 9.28
C ALA A 209 -3.80 5.71 9.84
N VAL A 210 -2.70 5.02 9.55
CA VAL A 210 -1.38 5.41 10.09
C VAL A 210 -0.87 6.74 9.55
N HIS A 211 -1.39 7.20 8.41
CA HIS A 211 -1.02 8.50 7.85
C HIS A 211 -1.43 9.66 8.74
N VAL A 212 -2.33 9.45 9.72
CA VAL A 212 -2.68 10.47 10.73
C VAL A 212 -1.44 11.13 11.36
N MET A 213 -0.34 10.38 11.51
CA MET A 213 0.93 10.86 12.10
C MET A 213 1.69 11.81 11.18
N ALA A 214 1.46 11.74 9.87
CA ALA A 214 2.07 12.58 8.84
C ALA A 214 1.19 13.79 8.45
N LEU A 215 -0.02 13.90 9.03
CA LEU A 215 -0.98 14.94 8.71
C LEU A 215 -1.01 16.07 9.75
N THR A 216 -1.17 17.30 9.28
CA THR A 216 -1.32 18.53 10.09
C THR A 216 -2.74 19.09 9.97
N GLY A 217 -3.19 19.80 11.00
CA GLY A 217 -4.54 20.35 11.06
C GLY A 217 -5.48 19.60 12.01
N GLY A 218 -6.76 19.99 11.99
CA GLY A 218 -7.79 19.48 12.90
C GLY A 218 -8.18 18.02 12.66
N LEU A 219 -8.80 17.40 13.66
CA LEU A 219 -9.23 15.99 13.59
C LEU A 219 -10.16 15.73 12.40
N SER A 220 -11.11 16.63 12.14
CA SER A 220 -12.04 16.52 11.00
C SER A 220 -11.28 16.43 9.67
N GLY A 221 -10.39 17.39 9.39
CA GLY A 221 -9.58 17.39 8.16
C GLY A 221 -8.69 16.16 8.03
N ARG A 222 -8.13 15.67 9.14
CA ARG A 222 -7.34 14.43 9.15
C ARG A 222 -8.18 13.21 8.79
N LEU A 223 -9.38 13.08 9.34
CA LEU A 223 -10.30 11.98 9.02
C LEU A 223 -10.74 12.03 7.55
N THR A 224 -11.03 13.23 7.02
CA THR A 224 -11.33 13.43 5.60
C THR A 224 -10.16 12.95 4.74
N THR A 225 -8.93 13.40 5.02
CA THR A 225 -7.75 12.99 4.26
C THR A 225 -7.46 11.49 4.37
N ILE A 226 -7.65 10.87 5.54
CA ILE A 226 -7.53 9.41 5.70
C ILE A 226 -8.55 8.66 4.83
N ALA A 227 -9.79 9.13 4.76
CA ALA A 227 -10.80 8.54 3.89
C ALA A 227 -10.42 8.66 2.40
N ILE A 228 -9.80 9.76 1.98
CA ILE A 228 -9.26 9.92 0.63
C ILE A 228 -8.13 8.93 0.38
N LEU A 229 -7.17 8.82 1.31
CA LEU A 229 -5.98 7.94 1.19
C LEU A 229 -6.33 6.45 1.15
N PHE A 230 -7.48 6.07 1.71
CA PHE A 230 -8.00 4.70 1.62
C PHE A 230 -8.23 4.25 0.18
N LEU A 231 -8.65 5.15 -0.71
CA LEU A 231 -8.98 4.84 -2.11
C LEU A 231 -7.78 4.42 -2.96
N PRO A 232 -6.68 5.21 -3.06
CA PRO A 232 -5.48 4.76 -3.77
C PRO A 232 -4.87 3.53 -3.11
N SER A 233 -4.99 3.40 -1.78
CA SER A 233 -4.50 2.24 -1.07
C SER A 233 -5.16 0.93 -1.51
N ILE A 234 -6.48 0.94 -1.78
CA ILE A 234 -7.20 -0.20 -2.35
C ILE A 234 -6.63 -0.54 -3.73
N VAL A 235 -6.38 0.47 -4.57
CA VAL A 235 -5.84 0.25 -5.92
C VAL A 235 -4.46 -0.38 -5.86
N PHE A 236 -3.58 0.09 -4.96
CA PHE A 236 -2.26 -0.52 -4.76
C PHE A 236 -2.38 -2.00 -4.36
N GLY A 237 -3.26 -2.30 -3.39
CA GLY A 237 -3.49 -3.67 -2.93
C GLY A 237 -4.10 -4.59 -3.99
N ALA A 238 -5.03 -4.07 -4.80
CA ALA A 238 -5.66 -4.81 -5.90
C ALA A 238 -4.68 -5.08 -7.04
N VAL A 239 -3.84 -4.11 -7.40
CA VAL A 239 -2.79 -4.29 -8.41
C VAL A 239 -1.75 -5.30 -7.93
N TYR A 240 -1.36 -5.25 -6.64
CA TYR A 240 -0.47 -6.26 -6.07
C TYR A 240 -1.08 -7.66 -6.15
N GLU A 241 -2.34 -7.83 -5.72
CA GLU A 241 -3.04 -9.11 -5.78
C GLU A 241 -3.17 -9.64 -7.22
N TYR A 242 -3.45 -8.75 -8.18
CA TYR A 242 -3.59 -9.14 -9.59
C TYR A 242 -2.28 -9.53 -10.25
N THR A 243 -1.18 -8.85 -9.89
CA THR A 243 0.13 -9.05 -10.54
C THR A 243 1.03 -10.02 -9.81
N GLU A 244 0.81 -10.25 -8.52
CA GLU A 244 1.72 -10.98 -7.62
C GLU A 244 3.16 -10.46 -7.76
N ASN A 245 3.30 -9.14 -7.95
CA ASN A 245 4.58 -8.49 -8.15
C ASN A 245 4.65 -7.18 -7.41
N LEU A 246 5.43 -7.13 -6.33
CA LEU A 246 5.55 -5.95 -5.47
C LEU A 246 6.18 -4.73 -6.17
N VAL A 247 6.94 -4.93 -7.23
CA VAL A 247 7.53 -3.81 -7.98
C VAL A 247 6.44 -2.98 -8.66
N VAL A 248 5.33 -3.59 -9.07
CA VAL A 248 4.22 -2.91 -9.74
C VAL A 248 3.52 -1.89 -8.82
N PRO A 249 2.98 -2.26 -7.64
CA PRO A 249 2.38 -1.30 -6.73
C PRO A 249 3.43 -0.31 -6.17
N ALA A 250 4.70 -0.70 -5.99
CA ALA A 250 5.76 0.22 -5.55
C ALA A 250 6.01 1.35 -6.56
N LEU A 251 6.04 1.03 -7.85
CA LEU A 251 6.17 2.03 -8.91
C LEU A 251 4.90 2.88 -9.05
N LEU A 252 3.71 2.27 -8.92
CA LEU A 252 2.44 2.99 -8.94
C LEU A 252 2.33 3.98 -7.77
N HIS A 253 2.69 3.56 -6.56
CA HIS A 253 2.73 4.43 -5.38
C HIS A 253 3.78 5.53 -5.55
N GLY A 254 5.00 5.17 -5.98
CA GLY A 254 6.05 6.16 -6.27
C GLY A 254 5.61 7.19 -7.32
N LEU A 255 4.93 6.75 -8.38
CA LEU A 255 4.35 7.61 -9.42
C LEU A 255 3.30 8.55 -8.84
N HIS A 256 2.40 8.04 -8.01
CA HIS A 256 1.36 8.86 -7.38
C HIS A 256 1.98 10.01 -6.56
N ASN A 257 2.95 9.70 -5.69
CA ASN A 257 3.61 10.70 -4.86
C ASN A 257 4.46 11.67 -5.69
N ALA A 258 5.21 11.16 -6.67
CA ALA A 258 6.00 11.98 -7.57
C ALA A 258 5.15 13.00 -8.34
N VAL A 259 3.96 12.61 -8.81
CA VAL A 259 3.06 13.54 -9.51
C VAL A 259 2.53 14.61 -8.55
N ILE A 260 2.15 14.25 -7.31
CA ILE A 260 1.73 15.24 -6.31
C ILE A 260 2.82 16.29 -6.07
N PHE A 261 4.07 15.86 -5.86
CA PHE A 261 5.19 16.77 -5.68
C PHE A 261 5.51 17.58 -6.95
N THR A 262 5.34 16.99 -8.13
CA THR A 262 5.54 17.70 -9.41
C THR A 262 4.48 18.79 -9.59
N ILE A 263 3.21 18.50 -9.30
CA ILE A 263 2.13 19.50 -9.32
C ILE A 263 2.44 20.61 -8.34
N LEU A 264 2.88 20.27 -7.12
CA LEU A 264 3.27 21.26 -6.11
C LEU A 264 4.39 22.18 -6.62
N TYR A 265 5.43 21.63 -7.24
CA TYR A 265 6.50 22.41 -7.84
C TYR A 265 5.99 23.35 -8.92
N VAL A 266 5.14 22.85 -9.83
CA VAL A 266 4.58 23.67 -10.92
C VAL A 266 3.73 24.82 -10.35
N THR A 267 2.89 24.55 -9.35
CA THR A 267 2.08 25.56 -8.68
C THR A 267 2.94 26.65 -8.04
N ILE A 268 4.03 26.29 -7.36
CA ILE A 268 4.93 27.27 -6.72
C ILE A 268 5.72 28.07 -7.77
N ALA A 269 6.29 27.39 -8.78
CA ALA A 269 7.19 28.01 -9.74
C ALA A 269 6.46 28.86 -10.80
N TYR A 270 5.22 28.50 -11.12
CA TYR A 270 4.48 29.10 -12.25
C TYR A 270 3.09 29.62 -11.88
N GLY A 271 2.62 29.46 -10.64
CA GLY A 271 1.25 29.82 -10.23
C GLY A 271 0.84 31.24 -10.62
N ASN A 272 1.67 32.24 -10.29
CA ASN A 272 1.40 33.64 -10.62
C ASN A 272 1.29 33.88 -12.14
N ARG A 273 2.18 33.27 -12.92
CA ARG A 273 2.15 33.39 -14.39
C ARG A 273 0.93 32.71 -15.00
N ILE A 274 0.53 31.56 -14.45
CA ILE A 274 -0.69 30.86 -14.89
C ILE A 274 -1.92 31.72 -14.60
N GLN A 275 -1.97 32.37 -13.43
CA GLN A 275 -3.05 33.27 -13.07
C GLN A 275 -3.09 34.52 -13.97
N GLU A 276 -1.95 35.17 -14.19
CA GLU A 276 -1.82 36.32 -15.09
C GLU A 276 -2.24 35.97 -16.53
N MET A 277 -1.86 34.80 -17.04
CA MET A 277 -2.30 34.32 -18.37
C MET A 277 -3.81 34.03 -18.41
N ALA A 278 -4.38 33.48 -17.34
CA ALA A 278 -5.81 33.21 -17.26
C ALA A 278 -6.63 34.51 -17.22
N GLU A 279 -6.18 35.49 -16.44
CA GLU A 279 -6.81 36.83 -16.36
C GLU A 279 -6.65 37.62 -17.66
N GLY A 280 -5.50 37.53 -18.33
CA GLY A 280 -5.27 38.14 -19.65
C GLY A 280 -6.11 37.49 -20.76
N GLY A 281 -6.29 36.17 -20.70
CA GLY A 281 -7.12 35.41 -21.65
C GLY A 281 -8.62 35.71 -21.50
N THR A 282 -9.12 35.87 -20.27
CA THR A 282 -10.52 36.27 -20.05
C THR A 282 -10.78 37.72 -20.47
N ALA A 283 -9.80 38.61 -20.29
CA ALA A 283 -9.89 39.99 -20.78
C ALA A 283 -9.95 40.06 -22.32
N LEU A 284 -9.23 39.19 -23.03
CA LEU A 284 -9.26 39.08 -24.50
C LEU A 284 -10.58 38.49 -25.04
N LEU A 285 -11.25 37.63 -24.28
CA LEU A 285 -12.55 37.05 -24.65
C LEU A 285 -13.73 37.96 -24.29
N ALA A 286 -13.51 39.02 -23.50
CA ALA A 286 -14.52 39.98 -23.08
C ALA A 286 -14.60 41.23 -24.00
N ILE A 287 -13.80 41.28 -25.07
CA ILE A 287 -13.79 42.32 -26.12
C ILE A 287 -14.40 41.73 -27.38
#